data_AF-A0A7S3ND93-F1
#
_entry.id   AF-A0A7S3ND93-F1
#
_cell.length_a   1.000
_cell.length_b   1.000
_cell.length_c   1.000
_cell.angle_alpha   90.00
_cell.angle_beta   90.00
_cell.angle_gamma   90.00
#
_symmetry.space_group_name_H-M   'P 1'
#
loop_
_entity.id
_entity.type
_entity.pdbx_description
1 polymer ?
#
loop_
_entity_poly.entity_id
_entity_poly.type
_entity_poly.pdbx_seq_one_letter_code
_entity_poly.pdbx_strand_id
1 'polypeptide(L)'
;AARESGGKLIIQCKDARKVIIFVETSAVQDALKLVRACAFVDTIEPKFFGTQHESDARYPNSWQYDARYEYKCWLESWLSLRKGNHSTPPWRLSDTNRGYELCASYPEFLIMPTSVGDGIITAAASFRAEARVPTLTWASTRDTASIWRASQPKVGVQGNINVSDEALIRAIGFVENADNGCHVIDCRPKTSASANRLGGQGGYESKDRYKDISITFANVPNIHSVRDARDKLVHLAAQTPTRNSHHSSTTWNSIHADLALSTLTTCDSDHDDATPVGGNFNDDEARHIGKIDLCWHAAIEDTKWLLFVRRILAAGWDVAYKVHRFRSRVLVHCSHGWDRTSQVVSLAQLLLVGETRTLRGFARLVEKDFVAFGHPFLTRCGHGAAHHDDQQSPIFLQWLDAVWQLANQYPTHFEFDSRFLIVLADHVYSCRFPTFLFDSVRDRDALFKNQHISNFSVWDYLLTNASKLENPLYEPDSAQEVLLPPLSSILRGVSLWNDFHLRYAASPSVDPDILRRWLVEPSVIHSNTFDGSENKLQDKEDPDLYLEPIPHTRAPWAVRLAQAQREVQAWQRKAKVSTSRADQSKLFNMLVEPSAADSSEIDDAPSTTSSPRPSDLNGTKETSSLSNIVDAA
;
A
#
# COMPACT_ATOMS: atom_id res chain seq x y z
N ALA A 1 12.33 9.58 -6.74
CA ALA A 1 13.56 10.42 -6.70
C ALA A 1 13.54 11.41 -7.86
N ALA A 2 14.09 12.61 -7.70
CA ALA A 2 14.25 13.60 -8.78
C ALA A 2 15.69 14.15 -8.81
N ARG A 3 16.32 14.14 -10.00
CA ARG A 3 17.70 14.61 -10.22
C ARG A 3 17.85 15.34 -11.56
N GLU A 4 18.88 16.16 -11.67
CA GLU A 4 19.29 16.81 -12.91
C GLU A 4 20.51 16.13 -13.54
N SER A 5 20.57 16.11 -14.88
CA SER A 5 21.79 15.84 -15.64
C SER A 5 21.75 16.54 -17.00
N GLY A 6 22.58 17.57 -17.20
CA GLY A 6 22.78 18.22 -18.52
C GLY A 6 21.51 18.77 -19.17
N GLY A 7 20.71 19.56 -18.44
CA GLY A 7 19.42 20.10 -18.93
C GLY A 7 18.25 19.10 -18.90
N LYS A 8 18.45 17.90 -18.33
CA LYS A 8 17.40 16.88 -18.16
C LYS A 8 16.99 16.78 -16.70
N LEU A 9 15.71 16.89 -16.44
CA LEU A 9 15.10 16.51 -15.16
C LEU A 9 14.63 15.05 -15.23
N ILE A 10 15.19 14.20 -14.38
CA ILE A 10 14.90 12.77 -14.34
C ILE A 10 14.12 12.46 -13.07
N ILE A 11 12.90 11.96 -13.21
CA ILE A 11 12.00 11.58 -12.12
C ILE A 11 11.77 10.07 -12.16
N GLN A 12 12.18 9.37 -11.10
CA GLN A 12 11.88 7.96 -10.89
C GLN A 12 10.63 7.84 -10.02
N CYS A 13 9.60 7.19 -10.56
CA CYS A 13 8.28 7.08 -9.94
C CYS A 13 8.05 5.68 -9.34
N LYS A 14 7.12 5.59 -8.38
CA LYS A 14 6.76 4.34 -7.67
C LYS A 14 5.94 3.38 -8.54
N ASP A 15 5.34 3.89 -9.61
CA ASP A 15 4.54 3.16 -10.58
C ASP A 15 5.34 2.62 -11.78
N ALA A 16 6.59 2.23 -11.53
CA ALA A 16 7.51 1.63 -12.50
C ALA A 16 7.95 2.50 -13.69
N ARG A 17 7.55 3.78 -13.76
CA ARG A 17 8.01 4.69 -14.83
C ARG A 17 9.21 5.54 -14.41
N LYS A 18 10.00 5.90 -15.41
CA LYS A 18 11.03 6.93 -15.34
C LYS A 18 10.66 8.05 -16.32
N VAL A 19 10.40 9.23 -15.79
CA VAL A 19 10.04 10.41 -16.59
C VAL A 19 11.28 11.26 -16.80
N ILE A 20 11.60 11.57 -18.06
CA ILE A 20 12.70 12.46 -18.43
C ILE A 20 12.09 13.70 -19.09
N ILE A 21 12.29 14.85 -18.46
CA ILE A 21 11.80 16.14 -18.94
C ILE A 21 13.00 16.96 -19.38
N PHE A 22 12.99 17.42 -20.63
CA PHE A 22 13.98 18.35 -21.13
C PHE A 22 13.57 19.76 -20.77
N VAL A 23 14.44 20.45 -20.04
CA VAL A 23 14.22 21.82 -19.57
C VAL A 23 15.41 22.65 -20.03
N GLU A 24 15.19 23.93 -20.33
CA GLU A 24 16.32 24.84 -20.56
C GLU A 24 17.29 24.79 -19.38
N THR A 25 18.59 24.75 -19.67
CA THR A 25 19.65 24.61 -18.66
C THR A 25 19.61 25.71 -17.59
N SER A 26 19.06 26.88 -17.93
CA SER A 26 18.83 27.99 -16.99
C SER A 26 17.70 27.73 -15.98
N ALA A 27 16.72 26.88 -16.30
CA ALA A 27 15.50 26.68 -15.51
C ALA A 27 15.42 25.30 -14.82
N VAL A 28 16.32 24.37 -15.14
CA VAL A 28 16.27 22.99 -14.64
C VAL A 28 16.47 22.88 -13.12
N GLN A 29 17.28 23.74 -12.51
CA GLN A 29 17.44 23.80 -11.05
C GLN A 29 16.17 24.29 -10.34
N ASP A 30 15.48 25.28 -10.89
CA ASP A 30 14.22 25.78 -10.33
C ASP A 30 13.10 24.76 -10.50
N ALA A 31 13.05 24.08 -11.65
CA ALA A 31 12.13 22.96 -11.86
C ALA A 31 12.39 21.81 -10.85
N LEU A 32 13.66 21.47 -10.61
CA LEU A 32 14.03 20.46 -9.62
C LEU A 32 13.60 20.85 -8.20
N LYS A 33 13.83 22.11 -7.79
CA LYS A 33 13.38 22.63 -6.49
C LYS A 33 11.86 22.55 -6.34
N LEU A 34 11.11 22.97 -7.37
CA LEU A 34 9.64 22.92 -7.37
C LEU A 34 9.15 21.47 -7.24
N VAL A 35 9.69 20.55 -8.06
CA VAL A 35 9.30 19.14 -8.00
C VAL A 35 9.60 18.55 -6.63
N ARG A 36 10.76 18.85 -6.04
CA ARG A 36 11.08 18.38 -4.69
C ARG A 36 10.11 18.91 -3.64
N ALA A 37 9.80 20.20 -3.68
CA ALA A 37 8.89 20.84 -2.73
C ALA A 37 7.45 20.33 -2.82
N CYS A 38 6.99 19.92 -4.01
CA CYS A 38 5.64 19.39 -4.21
C CYS A 38 5.54 17.87 -4.02
N ALA A 39 6.59 17.12 -4.37
CA ALA A 39 6.58 15.65 -4.31
C ALA A 39 7.02 15.10 -2.95
N PHE A 40 7.85 15.85 -2.22
CA PHE A 40 8.37 15.46 -0.93
C PHE A 40 7.92 16.47 0.12
N VAL A 41 7.06 15.98 1.00
CA VAL A 41 6.32 16.72 1.99
C VAL A 41 6.62 16.04 3.31
N ASP A 42 7.46 16.68 4.12
CA ASP A 42 7.97 16.08 5.36
C ASP A 42 6.94 16.07 6.52
N THR A 43 5.78 16.72 6.34
CA THR A 43 4.71 16.82 7.35
C THR A 43 3.33 16.56 6.77
N ILE A 44 2.52 15.75 7.48
CA ILE A 44 1.16 15.39 7.02
C ILE A 44 0.23 16.61 6.94
N GLU A 45 0.43 17.61 7.79
CA GLU A 45 -0.34 18.86 7.78
C GLU A 45 0.47 20.05 7.22
N PRO A 46 -0.14 20.95 6.43
CA PRO A 46 -1.28 20.79 5.51
C PRO A 46 -0.75 20.73 4.06
N LYS A 47 0.09 19.76 3.75
CA LYS A 47 0.83 19.73 2.48
C LYS A 47 0.49 18.54 1.59
N PHE A 48 -0.26 17.54 2.06
CA PHE A 48 -0.80 16.50 1.18
C PHE A 48 -2.09 16.97 0.49
N PHE A 49 -2.26 16.64 -0.78
CA PHE A 49 -3.44 17.03 -1.55
C PHE A 49 -4.75 16.56 -0.90
N GLY A 50 -4.79 15.33 -0.36
CA GLY A 50 -5.97 14.79 0.31
C GLY A 50 -6.36 15.49 1.61
N THR A 51 -5.49 16.32 2.19
CA THR A 51 -5.77 17.12 3.38
C THR A 51 -6.09 18.58 3.04
N GLN A 52 -6.06 18.97 1.75
CA GLN A 52 -6.23 20.36 1.32
C GLN A 52 -7.65 20.71 0.87
N HIS A 53 -8.55 19.73 0.79
CA HIS A 53 -9.96 19.95 0.45
C HIS A 53 -10.83 20.04 1.69
N GLU A 54 -11.73 21.02 1.74
CA GLU A 54 -12.75 21.12 2.77
C GLU A 54 -13.62 19.86 2.79
N SER A 55 -14.07 19.48 3.99
CA SER A 55 -14.99 18.35 4.17
C SER A 55 -16.30 18.63 3.43
N ASP A 56 -16.71 17.72 2.54
CA ASP A 56 -17.99 17.81 1.83
C ASP A 56 -19.04 16.96 2.54
N ALA A 57 -20.11 17.60 3.02
CA ALA A 57 -21.19 16.94 3.75
C ALA A 57 -21.95 15.88 2.92
N ARG A 58 -21.82 15.90 1.58
CA ARG A 58 -22.37 14.86 0.70
C ARG A 58 -21.69 13.51 0.87
N TYR A 59 -20.44 13.50 1.35
CA TYR A 59 -19.63 12.31 1.55
C TYR A 59 -19.26 12.20 3.04
N PRO A 60 -20.18 11.69 3.89
CA PRO A 60 -19.82 11.40 5.28
C PRO A 60 -18.70 10.36 5.31
N ASN A 61 -17.90 10.31 6.38
CA ASN A 61 -16.83 9.32 6.65
C ASN A 61 -17.35 7.86 6.80
N SER A 62 -18.18 7.43 5.86
CA SER A 62 -18.98 6.20 5.86
C SER A 62 -18.15 4.94 5.59
N TRP A 63 -16.91 5.12 5.13
CA TRP A 63 -16.00 4.03 4.82
C TRP A 63 -15.16 3.56 6.00
N GLN A 64 -15.14 4.33 7.10
CA GLN A 64 -14.44 3.88 8.29
C GLN A 64 -15.08 2.61 8.83
N TYR A 65 -14.28 1.55 8.91
CA TYR A 65 -14.70 0.29 9.51
C TYR A 65 -15.18 0.48 10.96
N ASP A 66 -16.37 -0.05 11.26
CA ASP A 66 -16.95 -0.10 12.60
C ASP A 66 -17.18 -1.56 13.02
N ALA A 67 -16.32 -2.06 13.93
CA ALA A 67 -16.43 -3.41 14.46
C ALA A 67 -17.76 -3.67 15.19
N ARG A 68 -18.42 -2.64 15.72
CA ARG A 68 -19.73 -2.77 16.38
C ARG A 68 -20.81 -3.10 15.36
N TYR A 69 -20.75 -2.44 14.20
CA TYR A 69 -21.67 -2.71 13.11
C TYR A 69 -21.48 -4.13 12.55
N GLU A 70 -20.23 -4.52 12.28
CA GLU A 70 -19.94 -5.88 11.79
C GLU A 70 -20.37 -6.95 12.81
N TYR A 71 -20.03 -6.78 14.09
CA TYR A 71 -20.47 -7.68 15.16
C TYR A 71 -22.00 -7.77 15.24
N LYS A 72 -22.70 -6.64 15.13
CA LYS A 72 -24.17 -6.60 15.12
C LYS A 72 -24.74 -7.43 13.96
N CYS A 73 -24.22 -7.27 12.75
CA CYS A 73 -24.64 -8.05 11.59
C CYS A 73 -24.42 -9.57 11.81
N TRP A 74 -23.27 -9.96 12.35
CA TRP A 74 -23.00 -11.37 12.66
C TRP A 74 -23.91 -11.92 13.76
N LEU A 75 -24.17 -11.12 14.81
CA LEU A 75 -25.08 -11.50 15.89
C LEU A 75 -26.50 -11.72 15.37
N GLU A 76 -27.03 -10.79 14.57
CA GLU A 76 -28.36 -10.91 13.97
C GLU A 76 -28.47 -12.16 13.09
N SER A 77 -27.46 -12.42 12.25
CA SER A 77 -27.40 -13.62 11.42
C SER A 77 -27.32 -14.90 12.26
N TRP A 78 -26.47 -14.93 13.29
CA TRP A 78 -26.30 -16.08 14.19
C TRP A 78 -27.61 -16.45 14.90
N LEU A 79 -28.31 -15.45 15.45
CA LEU A 79 -29.58 -15.63 16.15
C LEU A 79 -30.70 -16.07 15.19
N SER A 80 -30.75 -15.50 13.99
CA SER A 80 -31.74 -15.85 12.97
C SER A 80 -31.65 -17.31 12.52
N LEU A 81 -30.44 -17.87 12.47
CA LEU A 81 -30.21 -19.28 12.11
C LEU A 81 -30.56 -20.27 13.22
N ARG A 82 -30.78 -19.80 14.46
CA ARG A 82 -30.97 -20.64 15.66
C ARG A 82 -32.30 -20.38 16.37
N LYS A 83 -33.33 -19.98 15.61
CA LYS A 83 -34.69 -19.69 16.13
C LYS A 83 -35.13 -20.71 17.17
N GLY A 84 -35.36 -20.26 18.41
CA GLY A 84 -35.82 -21.09 19.54
C GLY A 84 -34.72 -21.67 20.43
N ASN A 85 -33.44 -21.59 20.04
CA ASN A 85 -32.30 -21.94 20.87
C ASN A 85 -31.42 -20.69 21.10
N HIS A 86 -31.44 -20.15 22.32
CA HIS A 86 -30.69 -18.95 22.70
C HIS A 86 -29.20 -19.25 22.97
N SER A 87 -28.56 -20.10 22.16
CA SER A 87 -27.12 -20.35 22.30
C SER A 87 -26.36 -19.05 22.05
N THR A 88 -25.60 -18.61 23.06
CA THR A 88 -24.78 -17.39 22.96
C THR A 88 -23.75 -17.57 21.85
N PRO A 89 -23.51 -16.54 21.02
CA PRO A 89 -22.46 -16.61 20.02
C PRO A 89 -21.09 -16.87 20.69
N PRO A 90 -20.16 -17.57 20.02
CA PRO A 90 -18.82 -17.84 20.53
C PRO A 90 -17.94 -16.59 20.68
N TRP A 91 -18.37 -15.48 20.10
CA TRP A 91 -17.68 -14.21 20.06
C TRP A 91 -18.53 -13.12 20.71
N ARG A 92 -17.84 -12.15 21.32
CA ARG A 92 -18.40 -10.95 21.92
C ARG A 92 -17.62 -9.72 21.48
N LEU A 93 -18.28 -8.57 21.49
CA LEU A 93 -17.60 -7.28 21.40
C LEU A 93 -16.88 -6.99 22.74
N SER A 94 -15.69 -6.41 22.65
CA SER A 94 -14.90 -5.92 23.78
C SER A 94 -14.48 -4.47 23.52
N ASP A 95 -14.59 -3.64 24.54
CA ASP A 95 -14.14 -2.25 24.58
C ASP A 95 -12.76 -2.09 25.24
N THR A 96 -12.00 -3.18 25.43
CA THR A 96 -10.67 -3.13 26.08
C THR A 96 -9.69 -2.22 25.33
N ASN A 97 -9.87 -2.02 24.02
CA ASN A 97 -9.04 -1.11 23.22
C ASN A 97 -9.67 0.27 22.99
N ARG A 98 -10.68 0.65 23.79
CA ARG A 98 -11.31 1.97 23.70
C ARG A 98 -10.26 3.07 23.84
N GLY A 99 -10.36 4.12 23.03
CA GLY A 99 -9.35 5.16 22.98
C GLY A 99 -7.96 4.70 22.52
N TYR A 100 -7.84 3.48 21.97
CA TYR A 100 -6.59 2.89 21.49
C TYR A 100 -5.55 2.60 22.60
N GLU A 101 -6.01 2.47 23.84
CA GLU A 101 -5.14 2.36 25.03
C GLU A 101 -4.42 1.01 25.13
N LEU A 102 -5.06 -0.08 24.69
CA LEU A 102 -4.45 -1.43 24.72
C LEU A 102 -3.45 -1.60 23.57
N CYS A 103 -3.85 -1.23 22.36
CA CYS A 103 -3.11 -1.42 21.12
C CYS A 103 -3.44 -0.29 20.14
N ALA A 104 -2.48 0.64 20.02
CA ALA A 104 -2.55 1.82 19.16
C ALA A 104 -2.83 1.54 17.67
N SER A 105 -2.44 0.36 17.20
CA SER A 105 -2.51 -0.03 15.78
C SER A 105 -3.69 -0.95 15.46
N TYR A 106 -4.60 -1.18 16.41
CA TYR A 106 -5.84 -1.93 16.22
C TYR A 106 -7.06 -1.01 16.17
N PRO A 107 -8.21 -1.49 15.67
CA PRO A 107 -9.48 -0.78 15.82
C PRO A 107 -9.83 -0.55 17.29
N GLU A 108 -10.63 0.49 17.56
CA GLU A 108 -11.04 0.86 18.92
C GLU A 108 -11.82 -0.25 19.64
N PHE A 109 -12.65 -1.00 18.91
CA PHE A 109 -13.39 -2.14 19.44
C PHE A 109 -12.87 -3.45 18.86
N LEU A 110 -12.71 -4.47 19.71
CA LEU A 110 -12.21 -5.79 19.33
C LEU A 110 -13.31 -6.84 19.48
N ILE A 111 -13.25 -7.90 18.68
CA ILE A 111 -14.17 -9.02 18.78
C ILE A 111 -13.41 -10.24 19.32
N MET A 112 -13.85 -10.74 20.46
CA MET A 112 -13.09 -11.63 21.34
C MET A 112 -13.92 -12.88 21.71
N PRO A 113 -13.33 -13.97 22.20
CA PRO A 113 -14.11 -15.12 22.64
C PRO A 113 -15.06 -14.76 23.80
N THR A 114 -16.30 -15.24 23.74
CA THR A 114 -17.32 -14.98 24.78
C THR A 114 -16.91 -15.51 26.15
N SER A 115 -16.15 -16.62 26.18
CA SER A 115 -15.67 -17.27 27.40
C SER A 115 -14.51 -16.55 28.10
N VAL A 116 -13.95 -15.49 27.49
CA VAL A 116 -12.78 -14.76 28.00
C VAL A 116 -13.20 -13.37 28.45
N GLY A 117 -12.90 -13.00 29.70
CA GLY A 117 -13.10 -11.64 30.23
C GLY A 117 -11.95 -10.69 29.86
N ASP A 118 -12.20 -9.38 29.93
CA ASP A 118 -11.25 -8.34 29.48
C ASP A 118 -9.91 -8.35 30.25
N GLY A 119 -9.90 -8.76 31.53
CA GLY A 119 -8.65 -8.89 32.29
C GLY A 119 -7.64 -9.90 31.69
N ILE A 120 -8.13 -10.97 31.06
CA ILE A 120 -7.27 -11.93 30.34
C ILE A 120 -6.70 -11.29 29.08
N ILE A 121 -7.51 -10.49 28.37
CA ILE A 121 -7.10 -9.79 27.14
C ILE A 121 -5.96 -8.81 27.46
N THR A 122 -6.14 -7.97 28.48
CA THR A 122 -5.13 -7.00 28.92
C THR A 122 -3.83 -7.68 29.35
N ALA A 123 -3.93 -8.78 30.10
CA ALA A 123 -2.75 -9.54 30.53
C ALA A 123 -2.02 -10.20 29.34
N ALA A 124 -2.74 -10.71 28.34
CA ALA A 124 -2.18 -11.30 27.13
C ALA A 124 -1.48 -10.27 26.22
N ALA A 125 -1.96 -9.03 26.21
CA ALA A 125 -1.42 -7.96 25.35
C ALA A 125 0.07 -7.69 25.58
N SER A 126 0.53 -7.71 26.83
CA SER A 126 1.96 -7.55 27.17
C SER A 126 2.86 -8.57 26.46
N PHE A 127 2.33 -9.77 26.19
CA PHE A 127 3.03 -10.90 25.60
C PHE A 127 2.96 -10.93 24.06
N ARG A 128 2.12 -10.10 23.43
CA ARG A 128 2.04 -9.99 21.97
C ARG A 128 2.83 -8.78 21.49
N ALA A 129 3.58 -8.91 20.40
CA ALA A 129 4.31 -7.77 19.82
C ALA A 129 3.33 -6.62 19.49
N GLU A 130 3.71 -5.39 19.82
CA GLU A 130 2.84 -4.20 19.69
C GLU A 130 1.45 -4.32 20.36
N ALA A 131 1.31 -5.20 21.37
CA ALA A 131 0.05 -5.48 22.05
C ALA A 131 -1.10 -5.99 21.15
N ARG A 132 -0.76 -6.49 19.95
CA ARG A 132 -1.71 -6.97 18.94
C ARG A 132 -2.19 -8.39 19.28
N VAL A 133 -3.07 -8.45 20.26
CA VAL A 133 -3.70 -9.69 20.75
C VAL A 133 -4.49 -10.42 19.67
N PRO A 134 -4.66 -11.76 19.79
CA PRO A 134 -5.62 -12.51 18.99
C PRO A 134 -7.02 -11.89 19.05
N THR A 135 -7.52 -11.45 17.90
CA THR A 135 -8.86 -10.86 17.74
C THR A 135 -9.49 -11.37 16.44
N LEU A 136 -10.81 -11.48 16.43
CA LEU A 136 -11.56 -12.03 15.31
C LEU A 136 -11.55 -11.05 14.12
N THR A 137 -11.34 -11.57 12.91
CA THR A 137 -11.52 -10.78 11.67
C THR A 137 -12.64 -11.34 10.80
N TRP A 138 -13.00 -12.62 10.95
CA TRP A 138 -14.15 -13.19 10.25
C TRP A 138 -14.71 -14.39 11.02
N ALA A 139 -16.04 -14.54 11.06
CA ALA A 139 -16.70 -15.73 11.58
C ALA A 139 -17.81 -16.21 10.66
N SER A 140 -17.95 -17.54 10.58
CA SER A 140 -19.12 -18.18 10.02
C SER A 140 -20.29 -17.99 10.98
N THR A 141 -21.45 -17.57 10.48
CA THR A 141 -22.67 -17.47 11.31
C THR A 141 -23.43 -18.80 11.37
N ARG A 142 -23.05 -19.76 10.49
CA ARG A 142 -23.67 -21.08 10.36
C ARG A 142 -23.06 -22.11 11.31
N ASP A 143 -21.76 -22.02 11.55
CA ASP A 143 -21.00 -22.91 12.43
C ASP A 143 -19.97 -22.13 13.25
N THR A 144 -19.02 -22.80 13.89
CA THR A 144 -18.02 -22.17 14.77
C THR A 144 -16.71 -21.83 14.07
N ALA A 145 -16.64 -22.00 12.74
CA ALA A 145 -15.46 -21.71 11.95
C ALA A 145 -15.14 -20.22 11.96
N SER A 146 -13.87 -19.85 12.10
CA SER A 146 -13.47 -18.45 12.26
C SER A 146 -12.01 -18.19 11.88
N ILE A 147 -11.73 -16.94 11.52
CA ILE A 147 -10.39 -16.43 11.23
C ILE A 147 -10.07 -15.36 12.28
N TRP A 148 -8.94 -15.57 12.95
CA TRP A 148 -8.39 -14.70 13.97
C TRP A 148 -7.05 -14.16 13.49
N ARG A 149 -6.69 -12.98 13.98
CA ARG A 149 -5.41 -12.34 13.64
C ARG A 149 -4.68 -11.85 14.89
N ALA A 150 -3.35 -11.88 14.85
CA ALA A 150 -2.48 -11.39 15.92
C ALA A 150 -1.09 -10.98 15.40
N SER A 151 -0.26 -10.46 16.29
CA SER A 151 1.21 -10.47 16.15
C SER A 151 1.83 -11.72 16.80
N GLN A 152 3.15 -11.89 16.66
CA GLN A 152 3.88 -12.98 17.30
C GLN A 152 3.83 -12.91 18.84
N PRO A 153 3.87 -14.07 19.53
CA PRO A 153 4.11 -14.10 20.98
C PRO A 153 5.57 -13.76 21.33
N LYS A 154 5.81 -13.12 22.47
CA LYS A 154 7.12 -12.72 23.01
C LYS A 154 7.79 -13.84 23.81
N VAL A 155 7.89 -15.02 23.20
CA VAL A 155 8.48 -16.23 23.83
C VAL A 155 9.97 -16.04 24.10
N GLY A 156 10.72 -15.54 23.11
CA GLY A 156 12.18 -15.36 23.21
C GLY A 156 12.97 -16.66 23.43
N VAL A 157 14.28 -16.51 23.66
CA VAL A 157 15.18 -17.63 23.97
C VAL A 157 14.92 -18.24 25.35
N GLN A 158 14.48 -17.42 26.30
CA GLN A 158 14.19 -17.83 27.68
C GLN A 158 12.92 -18.69 27.78
N GLY A 159 12.12 -18.77 26.71
CA GLY A 159 10.88 -19.55 26.73
C GLY A 159 9.81 -18.91 27.61
N ASN A 160 9.72 -17.58 27.60
CA ASN A 160 8.73 -16.82 28.35
C ASN A 160 7.32 -17.33 28.04
N ILE A 161 6.49 -17.35 29.07
CA ILE A 161 5.11 -17.83 29.02
C ILE A 161 4.14 -16.74 29.43
N ASN A 162 2.91 -16.85 28.96
CA ASN A 162 1.81 -16.02 29.42
C ASN A 162 0.54 -16.87 29.49
N VAL A 163 0.07 -17.15 30.71
CA VAL A 163 -1.10 -17.99 30.95
C VAL A 163 -2.39 -17.40 30.37
N SER A 164 -2.46 -16.07 30.26
CA SER A 164 -3.61 -15.38 29.69
C SER A 164 -3.64 -15.50 28.17
N ASP A 165 -2.49 -15.45 27.49
CA ASP A 165 -2.38 -15.71 26.05
C ASP A 165 -2.71 -17.17 25.72
N GLU A 166 -2.23 -18.11 26.54
CA GLU A 166 -2.61 -19.52 26.41
C GLU A 166 -4.12 -19.74 26.59
N ALA A 167 -4.72 -19.11 27.61
CA ALA A 167 -6.16 -19.20 27.87
C ALA A 167 -6.96 -18.58 26.72
N LEU A 168 -6.49 -17.47 26.16
CA LEU A 168 -7.11 -16.79 25.02
C LEU A 168 -7.07 -17.69 23.76
N ILE A 169 -5.91 -18.26 23.41
CA ILE A 169 -5.81 -19.19 22.27
C ILE A 169 -6.64 -20.46 22.51
N ARG A 170 -6.66 -20.98 23.74
CA ARG A 170 -7.53 -22.12 24.08
C ARG A 170 -9.00 -21.77 23.89
N ALA A 171 -9.45 -20.60 24.31
CA ALA A 171 -10.83 -20.16 24.09
C ALA A 171 -11.17 -20.00 22.60
N ILE A 172 -10.21 -19.55 21.79
CA ILE A 172 -10.33 -19.55 20.33
C ILE A 172 -10.47 -20.98 19.79
N GLY A 173 -9.78 -21.96 20.37
CA GLY A 173 -9.74 -23.36 19.94
C GLY A 173 -10.82 -24.30 20.51
N PHE A 174 -11.48 -23.93 21.62
CA PHE A 174 -12.60 -24.68 22.21
C PHE A 174 -13.89 -23.86 22.32
N VAL A 175 -14.85 -24.18 21.46
CA VAL A 175 -16.19 -23.57 21.34
C VAL A 175 -17.13 -24.76 21.14
N GLU A 176 -18.10 -24.91 22.03
CA GLU A 176 -19.19 -25.90 22.04
C GLU A 176 -18.98 -27.17 21.19
N ASN A 177 -18.61 -28.28 21.85
CA ASN A 177 -18.55 -29.65 21.29
C ASN A 177 -17.65 -29.87 20.05
N ALA A 178 -16.78 -28.92 19.68
CA ALA A 178 -15.82 -29.08 18.59
C ALA A 178 -14.40 -29.36 19.12
N ASP A 179 -13.91 -30.59 18.93
CA ASP A 179 -12.63 -31.08 19.45
C ASP A 179 -11.47 -30.99 18.43
N ASN A 180 -11.40 -29.86 17.70
CA ASN A 180 -10.42 -29.65 16.62
C ASN A 180 -9.34 -28.60 16.94
N GLY A 181 -9.38 -28.00 18.14
CA GLY A 181 -8.37 -27.04 18.60
C GLY A 181 -8.24 -25.79 17.72
N CYS A 182 -7.15 -25.04 17.91
CA CYS A 182 -6.82 -23.86 17.12
C CYS A 182 -5.73 -24.17 16.08
N HIS A 183 -5.95 -23.80 14.82
CA HIS A 183 -4.94 -23.90 13.77
C HIS A 183 -4.19 -22.58 13.65
N VAL A 184 -2.93 -22.56 14.09
CA VAL A 184 -2.04 -21.40 13.95
C VAL A 184 -1.36 -21.44 12.59
N ILE A 185 -1.48 -20.36 11.84
CA ILE A 185 -0.72 -20.11 10.61
C ILE A 185 0.21 -18.94 10.86
N ASP A 186 1.49 -19.25 11.05
CA ASP A 186 2.55 -18.25 11.05
C ASP A 186 2.92 -17.97 9.59
N CYS A 187 2.66 -16.76 9.11
CA CYS A 187 2.92 -16.42 7.72
C CYS A 187 4.43 -16.49 7.37
N ARG A 188 5.33 -16.50 8.35
CA ARG A 188 6.78 -16.47 8.11
C ARG A 188 7.33 -17.82 7.65
N PRO A 189 8.53 -17.83 7.07
CA PRO A 189 9.37 -19.01 7.10
C PRO A 189 9.73 -19.39 8.54
N LYS A 190 9.79 -20.69 8.83
CA LYS A 190 10.18 -21.20 10.16
C LYS A 190 11.56 -20.69 10.60
N THR A 191 12.48 -20.49 9.66
CA THR A 191 13.80 -19.93 9.90
C THR A 191 13.71 -18.50 10.43
N SER A 192 12.91 -17.64 9.80
CA SER A 192 12.68 -16.26 10.28
C SER A 192 11.95 -16.24 11.64
N ALA A 193 10.96 -17.11 11.84
CA ALA A 193 10.28 -17.23 13.13
C ALA A 193 11.25 -17.67 14.25
N SER A 194 12.17 -18.57 13.94
CA SER A 194 13.22 -19.01 14.86
C SER A 194 14.27 -17.92 15.11
N ALA A 195 14.64 -17.14 14.10
CA ALA A 195 15.53 -16.00 14.25
C ALA A 195 14.93 -14.93 15.19
N ASN A 196 13.64 -14.61 15.06
CA ASN A 196 12.95 -13.71 15.99
C ASN A 196 12.95 -14.24 17.43
N ARG A 197 12.84 -15.56 17.60
CA ARG A 197 12.95 -16.21 18.91
C ARG A 197 14.36 -16.05 19.48
N LEU A 198 15.38 -16.34 18.68
CA LEU A 198 16.79 -16.24 19.06
C LEU A 198 17.21 -14.80 19.38
N GLY A 199 16.69 -13.82 18.63
CA GLY A 199 16.92 -12.40 18.87
C GLY A 199 16.12 -11.80 20.03
N GLY A 200 15.32 -12.60 20.76
CA GLY A 200 14.52 -12.13 21.89
C GLY A 200 13.32 -11.25 21.53
N GLN A 201 13.11 -10.97 20.24
CA GLN A 201 12.04 -10.09 19.73
C GLN A 201 10.67 -10.76 19.69
N GLY A 202 10.60 -12.08 19.84
CA GLY A 202 9.36 -12.82 19.64
C GLY A 202 9.52 -14.33 19.65
N GLY A 203 8.74 -14.99 18.80
CA GLY A 203 8.74 -16.44 18.66
C GLY A 203 7.47 -16.92 17.99
N TYR A 204 7.08 -18.14 18.31
CA TYR A 204 5.87 -18.78 17.83
C TYR A 204 5.35 -19.74 18.90
N GLU A 205 4.08 -20.10 18.82
CA GLU A 205 3.39 -20.98 19.75
C GLU A 205 3.97 -22.41 19.68
N SER A 206 4.57 -22.90 20.78
CA SER A 206 5.09 -24.26 20.86
C SER A 206 3.99 -25.26 21.23
N LYS A 207 4.01 -26.45 20.62
CA LYS A 207 3.04 -27.53 20.93
C LYS A 207 3.15 -28.04 22.36
N ASP A 208 4.33 -27.98 22.95
CA ASP A 208 4.54 -28.38 24.35
C ASP A 208 3.75 -27.48 25.30
N ARG A 209 3.53 -26.21 24.91
CA ARG A 209 2.89 -25.24 25.77
C ARG A 209 1.44 -24.94 25.39
N TYR A 210 1.23 -24.58 24.13
CA TYR A 210 -0.10 -24.38 23.59
C TYR A 210 -0.69 -25.75 23.27
N LYS A 211 -1.44 -26.29 24.23
CA LYS A 211 -2.17 -27.55 24.03
C LYS A 211 -3.23 -27.34 22.94
N ASP A 212 -3.49 -28.40 22.19
CA ASP A 212 -4.59 -28.44 21.22
C ASP A 212 -4.47 -27.38 20.12
N ILE A 213 -3.22 -27.10 19.72
CA ILE A 213 -2.93 -26.35 18.51
C ILE A 213 -2.23 -27.21 17.47
N SER A 214 -2.43 -26.82 16.21
CA SER A 214 -1.49 -27.14 15.14
C SER A 214 -0.86 -25.84 14.65
N ILE A 215 0.42 -25.87 14.26
CA ILE A 215 1.10 -24.70 13.70
C ILE A 215 1.68 -25.04 12.33
N THR A 216 1.43 -24.16 11.36
CA THR A 216 1.96 -24.24 9.99
C THR A 216 2.68 -22.95 9.63
N PHE A 217 3.80 -23.06 8.92
CA PHE A 217 4.59 -21.92 8.43
C PHE A 217 4.30 -21.70 6.94
N ALA A 218 3.70 -20.56 6.58
CA ALA A 218 3.25 -20.31 5.22
C ALA A 218 4.37 -19.87 4.25
N ASN A 219 5.55 -19.52 4.78
CA ASN A 219 6.71 -19.09 3.99
C ASN A 219 6.45 -17.85 3.11
N VAL A 220 5.66 -16.89 3.62
CA VAL A 220 5.45 -15.59 2.98
C VAL A 220 6.68 -14.69 3.22
N PRO A 221 7.26 -14.08 2.17
CA PRO A 221 8.47 -13.25 2.25
C PRO A 221 8.30 -12.04 3.19
N ASN A 222 9.43 -11.51 3.68
CA ASN A 222 9.45 -10.26 4.44
C ASN A 222 9.41 -9.03 3.51
N ILE A 223 9.29 -7.84 4.11
CA ILE A 223 9.19 -6.57 3.37
C ILE A 223 10.38 -6.32 2.44
N HIS A 224 11.61 -6.63 2.90
CA HIS A 224 12.82 -6.41 2.09
C HIS A 224 12.84 -7.31 0.85
N SER A 225 12.47 -8.58 1.00
CA SER A 225 12.39 -9.52 -0.12
C SER A 225 11.35 -9.06 -1.16
N VAL A 226 10.19 -8.58 -0.71
CA VAL A 226 9.13 -8.08 -1.60
C VAL A 226 9.56 -6.80 -2.32
N ARG A 227 10.24 -5.89 -1.62
CA ARG A 227 10.86 -4.69 -2.23
C ARG A 227 11.88 -5.08 -3.29
N ASP A 228 12.84 -5.94 -2.97
CA ASP A 228 13.89 -6.35 -3.92
C ASP A 228 13.29 -7.06 -5.15
N ALA A 229 12.25 -7.87 -4.96
CA ALA A 229 11.53 -8.51 -6.07
C ALA A 229 10.82 -7.47 -6.95
N ARG A 230 10.21 -6.45 -6.34
CA ARG A 230 9.58 -5.36 -7.08
C ARG A 230 10.63 -4.56 -7.87
N ASP A 231 11.75 -4.22 -7.26
CA ASP A 231 12.79 -3.42 -7.91
C ASP A 231 13.36 -4.15 -9.13
N LYS A 232 13.60 -5.46 -9.03
CA LYS A 232 13.98 -6.30 -10.17
C LYS A 232 12.93 -6.31 -11.26
N LEU A 233 11.64 -6.43 -10.90
CA LEU A 233 10.55 -6.43 -11.88
C LEU A 233 10.39 -5.07 -12.57
N VAL A 234 10.50 -3.96 -11.83
CA VAL A 234 10.48 -2.60 -12.40
C VAL A 234 11.65 -2.40 -13.36
N HIS A 235 12.83 -2.85 -12.97
CA HIS A 235 14.01 -2.77 -13.82
C HIS A 235 13.82 -3.55 -15.13
N LEU A 236 13.32 -4.79 -15.04
CA LEU A 236 13.00 -5.62 -16.19
C LEU A 236 11.94 -4.97 -17.10
N ALA A 237 10.85 -4.45 -16.53
CA ALA A 237 9.79 -3.79 -17.29
C ALA A 237 10.25 -2.49 -17.97
N ALA A 238 11.23 -1.79 -17.39
CA ALA A 238 11.78 -0.56 -17.97
C ALA A 238 12.76 -0.81 -19.14
N GLN A 239 13.24 -2.05 -19.31
CA GLN A 239 14.08 -2.47 -20.45
C GLN A 239 13.25 -2.80 -21.70
N THR A 240 11.93 -2.99 -21.55
CA THR A 240 11.02 -3.16 -22.68
C THR A 240 10.92 -1.86 -23.47
N PRO A 241 10.96 -1.88 -24.83
CA PRO A 241 10.83 -0.67 -25.64
C PRO A 241 9.59 0.15 -25.24
N THR A 242 9.77 1.43 -24.91
CA THR A 242 8.68 2.32 -24.43
C THR A 242 8.21 3.27 -25.51
N ARG A 243 6.90 3.47 -25.67
CA ARG A 243 6.30 4.39 -26.66
C ARG A 243 6.70 5.86 -26.44
N ASN A 244 7.88 6.27 -26.89
CA ASN A 244 8.29 7.67 -26.96
C ASN A 244 7.38 8.44 -27.91
N SER A 245 6.69 9.45 -27.38
CA SER A 245 5.84 10.41 -28.12
C SER A 245 6.59 11.35 -29.06
N HIS A 246 7.89 11.16 -29.26
CA HIS A 246 8.77 12.05 -30.04
C HIS A 246 9.49 11.39 -31.21
N HIS A 247 9.32 10.08 -31.43
CA HIS A 247 9.88 9.43 -32.61
C HIS A 247 8.82 9.39 -33.70
N SER A 248 9.17 9.86 -34.91
CA SER A 248 8.33 9.65 -36.09
C SER A 248 8.10 8.14 -36.27
N SER A 249 6.95 7.74 -36.85
CA SER A 249 6.63 6.32 -37.02
C SER A 249 7.74 5.54 -37.76
N THR A 250 8.54 6.23 -38.57
CA THR A 250 9.69 5.68 -39.29
C THR A 250 10.82 5.22 -38.36
N THR A 251 11.20 6.01 -37.35
CA THR A 251 12.25 5.63 -36.39
C THR A 251 11.78 4.52 -35.44
N TRP A 252 10.49 4.51 -35.10
CA TRP A 252 9.87 3.44 -34.31
C TRP A 252 9.93 2.08 -35.01
N ASN A 253 9.59 2.04 -36.30
CA ASN A 253 9.66 0.82 -37.09
C ASN A 253 11.11 0.32 -37.27
N SER A 254 12.09 1.23 -37.38
CA SER A 254 13.51 0.86 -37.43
C SER A 254 14.00 0.23 -36.13
N ILE A 255 13.67 0.79 -34.96
CA ILE A 255 14.07 0.21 -33.66
C ILE A 255 13.49 -1.20 -33.48
N HIS A 256 12.23 -1.41 -33.87
CA HIS A 256 11.63 -2.74 -33.81
C HIS A 256 12.22 -3.70 -34.84
N ALA A 257 12.60 -3.23 -36.03
CA ALA A 257 13.27 -4.05 -37.03
C ALA A 257 14.67 -4.47 -36.56
N ASP A 258 15.45 -3.55 -35.98
CA ASP A 258 16.79 -3.81 -35.43
C ASP A 258 16.71 -4.78 -34.23
N LEU A 259 15.72 -4.60 -33.35
CA LEU A 259 15.48 -5.51 -32.23
C LEU A 259 15.01 -6.89 -32.70
N ALA A 260 14.15 -6.97 -33.71
CA ALA A 260 13.73 -8.24 -34.29
C ALA A 260 14.91 -8.97 -34.94
N LEU A 261 15.78 -8.24 -35.64
CA LEU A 261 16.97 -8.80 -36.28
C LEU A 261 18.01 -9.26 -35.24
N SER A 262 18.22 -8.50 -34.16
CA SER A 262 19.09 -8.91 -33.04
C SER A 262 18.55 -10.17 -32.34
N THR A 263 17.24 -10.21 -32.10
CA THR A 263 16.56 -11.36 -31.49
C THR A 263 16.77 -12.62 -32.34
N LEU A 264 16.58 -12.53 -33.66
CA LEU A 264 16.75 -13.65 -34.58
C LEU A 264 18.21 -14.11 -34.72
N THR A 265 19.19 -13.20 -34.60
CA THR A 265 20.62 -13.53 -34.76
C THR A 265 21.27 -14.09 -33.50
N THR A 266 20.72 -13.82 -32.30
CA THR A 266 21.18 -14.46 -31.05
C THR A 266 20.91 -15.96 -30.95
N CYS A 267 20.13 -16.52 -31.88
CA CYS A 267 19.82 -17.95 -31.92
C CYS A 267 20.94 -18.81 -32.53
N ASP A 268 21.84 -18.20 -33.33
CA ASP A 268 22.52 -18.95 -34.40
C ASP A 268 24.06 -18.85 -34.46
N SER A 269 24.77 -18.30 -33.45
CA SER A 269 26.24 -18.33 -33.52
C SER A 269 26.98 -18.27 -32.18
N ASP A 270 27.72 -19.34 -31.88
CA ASP A 270 28.91 -19.36 -31.02
C ASP A 270 30.13 -18.72 -31.73
N HIS A 271 29.92 -17.79 -32.68
CA HIS A 271 30.98 -17.20 -33.51
C HIS A 271 30.92 -15.66 -33.49
N ASP A 272 31.89 -15.08 -32.79
CA ASP A 272 32.10 -13.66 -32.49
C ASP A 272 32.46 -12.75 -33.70
N ASP A 273 32.11 -13.09 -34.94
CA ASP A 273 32.76 -12.48 -36.12
C ASP A 273 31.82 -11.89 -37.20
N ALA A 274 30.88 -11.05 -36.79
CA ALA A 274 30.12 -10.20 -37.72
C ALA A 274 30.21 -8.71 -37.32
N THR A 275 30.94 -7.93 -38.13
CA THR A 275 31.03 -6.46 -38.03
C THR A 275 29.70 -5.79 -38.44
N PRO A 276 29.20 -4.76 -37.72
CA PRO A 276 27.85 -4.24 -37.93
C PRO A 276 27.76 -3.14 -38.99
N VAL A 277 26.62 -3.07 -39.66
CA VAL A 277 26.24 -2.01 -40.61
C VAL A 277 25.31 -1.02 -39.89
N GLY A 278 25.87 0.14 -39.57
CA GLY A 278 25.22 1.46 -39.44
C GLY A 278 23.79 1.56 -38.87
N GLY A 279 23.69 1.78 -37.54
CA GLY A 279 22.52 2.32 -36.86
C GLY A 279 22.92 3.03 -35.56
N ASN A 280 22.27 4.14 -35.21
CA ASN A 280 22.56 4.96 -34.01
C ASN A 280 22.07 4.31 -32.68
N PHE A 281 21.79 3.01 -32.67
CA PHE A 281 21.48 2.23 -31.48
C PHE A 281 22.70 1.37 -31.14
N ASN A 282 23.08 1.29 -29.87
CA ASN A 282 24.26 0.53 -29.48
C ASN A 282 23.95 -0.96 -29.65
N ASP A 283 24.59 -1.65 -30.62
CA ASP A 283 24.25 -3.02 -31.03
C ASP A 283 24.22 -4.03 -29.86
N ASP A 284 25.07 -3.83 -28.86
CA ASP A 284 25.11 -4.68 -27.66
C ASP A 284 23.86 -4.55 -26.78
N GLU A 285 23.25 -3.36 -26.72
CA GLU A 285 22.01 -3.12 -26.00
C GLU A 285 20.83 -3.78 -26.73
N ALA A 286 20.78 -3.68 -28.05
CA ALA A 286 19.77 -4.34 -28.88
C ALA A 286 19.87 -5.88 -28.80
N ARG A 287 21.09 -6.45 -28.77
CA ARG A 287 21.31 -7.89 -28.53
C ARG A 287 20.89 -8.30 -27.12
N HIS A 288 21.19 -7.49 -26.11
CA HIS A 288 20.82 -7.78 -24.73
C HIS A 288 19.30 -7.80 -24.54
N ILE A 289 18.59 -6.80 -25.07
CA ILE A 289 17.12 -6.73 -25.00
C ILE A 289 16.49 -7.90 -25.78
N GLY A 290 16.96 -8.20 -26.99
CA GLY A 290 16.46 -9.33 -27.77
C GLY A 290 16.62 -10.69 -27.04
N LYS A 291 17.74 -10.87 -26.33
CA LYS A 291 17.97 -12.06 -25.48
C LYS A 291 17.01 -12.12 -24.29
N ILE A 292 16.70 -10.98 -23.66
CA ILE A 292 15.71 -10.90 -22.58
C ILE A 292 14.32 -11.28 -23.10
N ASP A 293 13.93 -10.78 -24.27
CA ASP A 293 12.61 -11.04 -24.85
C ASP A 293 12.41 -12.54 -25.15
N LEU A 294 13.44 -13.24 -25.66
CA LEU A 294 13.42 -14.70 -25.84
C LEU A 294 13.31 -15.48 -24.52
N CYS A 295 13.86 -14.92 -23.44
CA CYS A 295 13.86 -15.51 -22.11
C CYS A 295 12.84 -14.87 -21.16
N TRP A 296 11.83 -14.16 -21.68
CA TRP A 296 10.97 -13.26 -20.92
C TRP A 296 10.36 -13.90 -19.67
N HIS A 297 9.79 -15.11 -19.81
CA HIS A 297 9.18 -15.82 -18.69
C HIS A 297 10.18 -16.22 -17.61
N ALA A 298 11.40 -16.63 -18.00
CA ALA A 298 12.46 -16.95 -17.05
C ALA A 298 12.95 -15.69 -16.33
N ALA A 299 13.13 -14.59 -17.07
CA ALA A 299 13.53 -13.30 -16.52
C ALA A 299 12.52 -12.78 -15.48
N ILE A 300 11.20 -12.90 -15.76
CA ILE A 300 10.15 -12.56 -14.78
C ILE A 300 10.26 -13.45 -13.54
N GLU A 301 10.43 -14.77 -13.68
CA GLU A 301 10.50 -15.68 -12.53
C GLU A 301 11.77 -15.45 -11.69
N ASP A 302 12.85 -14.93 -12.28
CA ASP A 302 14.07 -14.54 -11.58
C ASP A 302 13.93 -13.28 -10.73
N THR A 303 12.94 -12.43 -11.01
CA THR A 303 12.55 -11.34 -10.10
C THR A 303 11.98 -11.87 -8.77
N LYS A 304 11.45 -13.10 -8.76
CA LYS A 304 10.69 -13.72 -7.65
C LYS A 304 9.35 -13.06 -7.32
N TRP A 305 8.91 -12.04 -8.08
CA TRP A 305 7.62 -11.39 -7.84
C TRP A 305 6.45 -12.38 -7.91
N LEU A 306 6.35 -13.16 -9.00
CA LEU A 306 5.28 -14.16 -9.17
C LEU A 306 5.35 -15.29 -8.14
N LEU A 307 6.56 -15.73 -7.76
CA LEU A 307 6.74 -16.68 -6.66
C LEU A 307 6.12 -16.13 -5.37
N PHE A 308 6.34 -14.85 -5.07
CA PHE A 308 5.82 -14.26 -3.85
C PHE A 308 4.30 -14.01 -3.89
N VAL A 309 3.74 -13.68 -5.06
CA VAL A 309 2.27 -13.67 -5.28
C VAL A 309 1.69 -15.06 -5.03
N ARG A 310 2.30 -16.13 -5.58
CA ARG A 310 1.90 -17.52 -5.31
C ARG A 310 1.93 -17.87 -3.83
N ARG A 311 2.92 -17.37 -3.06
CA ARG A 311 3.02 -17.63 -1.62
C ARG A 311 1.85 -17.05 -0.84
N ILE A 312 1.44 -15.80 -1.11
CA ILE A 312 0.30 -15.20 -0.40
C ILE A 312 -1.04 -15.82 -0.83
N LEU A 313 -1.19 -16.19 -2.12
CA LEU A 313 -2.36 -16.92 -2.61
C LEU A 313 -2.47 -18.30 -1.94
N ALA A 314 -1.38 -19.06 -1.87
CA ALA A 314 -1.36 -20.36 -1.21
C ALA A 314 -1.70 -20.27 0.28
N ALA A 315 -1.19 -19.24 0.97
CA ALA A 315 -1.47 -19.01 2.38
C ALA A 315 -2.94 -18.63 2.62
N GLY A 316 -3.51 -17.70 1.83
CA GLY A 316 -4.92 -17.32 1.90
C GLY A 316 -5.85 -18.49 1.58
N TRP A 317 -5.50 -19.28 0.55
CA TRP A 317 -6.22 -20.51 0.20
C TRP A 317 -6.18 -21.54 1.32
N ASP A 318 -5.04 -21.74 1.99
CA ASP A 318 -4.93 -22.70 3.09
C ASP A 318 -5.80 -22.33 4.29
N VAL A 319 -5.85 -21.04 4.66
CA VAL A 319 -6.79 -20.53 5.68
C VAL A 319 -8.22 -20.81 5.25
N ALA A 320 -8.62 -20.40 4.04
CA ALA A 320 -9.98 -20.56 3.54
C ALA A 320 -10.38 -22.04 3.45
N TYR A 321 -9.49 -22.91 2.98
CA TYR A 321 -9.70 -24.35 2.90
C TYR A 321 -9.95 -24.95 4.29
N LYS A 322 -9.13 -24.60 5.28
CA LYS A 322 -9.30 -25.08 6.66
C LYS A 322 -10.61 -24.65 7.28
N VAL A 323 -10.95 -23.37 7.13
CA VAL A 323 -12.20 -22.79 7.62
C VAL A 323 -13.41 -23.46 6.94
N HIS A 324 -13.43 -23.53 5.62
CA HIS A 324 -14.58 -24.04 4.88
C HIS A 324 -14.76 -25.56 4.99
N ARG A 325 -13.68 -26.34 4.90
CA ARG A 325 -13.77 -27.82 4.85
C ARG A 325 -13.77 -28.48 6.22
N PHE A 326 -13.01 -27.96 7.17
CA PHE A 326 -12.85 -28.57 8.49
C PHE A 326 -13.57 -27.81 9.60
N ARG A 327 -14.23 -26.70 9.27
CA ARG A 327 -14.84 -25.78 10.24
C ARG A 327 -13.84 -25.30 11.29
N SER A 328 -12.58 -25.16 10.87
CA SER A 328 -11.47 -24.81 11.75
C SER A 328 -11.57 -23.38 12.24
N ARG A 329 -10.99 -23.13 13.42
CA ARG A 329 -10.66 -21.78 13.88
C ARG A 329 -9.18 -21.55 13.64
N VAL A 330 -8.89 -20.57 12.81
CA VAL A 330 -7.54 -20.35 12.29
C VAL A 330 -7.01 -19.03 12.84
N LEU A 331 -5.92 -19.09 13.62
CA LEU A 331 -5.18 -17.91 14.07
C LEU A 331 -4.04 -17.62 13.10
N VAL A 332 -4.11 -16.49 12.41
CA VAL A 332 -3.09 -16.05 11.47
C VAL A 332 -2.25 -14.96 12.09
N HIS A 333 -0.93 -15.12 12.12
CA HIS A 333 -0.02 -14.07 12.56
C HIS A 333 1.28 -14.06 11.76
N CYS A 334 2.08 -13.02 11.95
CA CYS A 334 3.47 -12.98 11.48
C CYS A 334 4.33 -12.36 12.58
N SER A 335 5.31 -11.51 12.27
CA SER A 335 6.06 -10.76 13.30
C SER A 335 5.17 -9.72 13.99
N HIS A 336 4.77 -8.66 13.27
CA HIS A 336 3.95 -7.58 13.83
C HIS A 336 2.45 -7.74 13.56
N GLY A 337 2.03 -8.62 12.64
CA GLY A 337 0.59 -8.87 12.40
C GLY A 337 -0.15 -7.83 11.55
N TRP A 338 0.57 -6.99 10.78
CA TRP A 338 -0.01 -5.93 9.94
C TRP A 338 0.37 -5.97 8.45
N ASP A 339 1.37 -6.77 8.06
CA ASP A 339 1.77 -6.93 6.64
C ASP A 339 1.18 -8.25 6.08
N ARG A 340 1.96 -9.33 6.19
CA ARG A 340 1.60 -10.67 5.71
C ARG A 340 0.28 -11.18 6.28
N THR A 341 0.00 -10.85 7.54
CA THR A 341 -1.26 -11.24 8.20
C THR A 341 -2.43 -10.59 7.48
N SER A 342 -2.38 -9.28 7.22
CA SER A 342 -3.42 -8.55 6.49
C SER A 342 -3.63 -9.13 5.09
N GLN A 343 -2.54 -9.44 4.37
CA GLN A 343 -2.61 -10.08 3.05
C GLN A 343 -3.34 -11.43 3.10
N VAL A 344 -2.96 -12.29 4.05
CA VAL A 344 -3.46 -13.67 4.13
C VAL A 344 -4.91 -13.73 4.60
N VAL A 345 -5.29 -12.99 5.64
CA VAL A 345 -6.67 -13.03 6.17
C VAL A 345 -7.68 -12.41 5.21
N SER A 346 -7.29 -11.38 4.46
CA SER A 346 -8.17 -10.76 3.47
C SER A 346 -8.31 -11.61 2.20
N LEU A 347 -7.23 -12.25 1.72
CA LEU A 347 -7.32 -13.23 0.63
C LEU A 347 -8.20 -14.42 1.02
N ALA A 348 -8.09 -14.91 2.26
CA ALA A 348 -8.96 -15.97 2.74
C ALA A 348 -10.45 -15.56 2.71
N GLN A 349 -10.76 -14.32 3.10
CA GLN A 349 -12.12 -13.79 3.03
C GLN A 349 -12.63 -13.61 1.60
N LEU A 350 -11.79 -13.19 0.65
CA LEU A 350 -12.14 -13.14 -0.79
C LEU A 350 -12.53 -14.50 -1.37
N LEU A 351 -11.88 -15.56 -0.88
CA LEU A 351 -12.21 -16.93 -1.28
C LEU A 351 -13.48 -17.44 -0.59
N LEU A 352 -13.74 -17.04 0.66
CA LEU A 352 -14.86 -17.53 1.47
C LEU A 352 -16.17 -16.77 1.29
N VAL A 353 -16.12 -15.46 1.03
CA VAL A 353 -17.26 -14.55 1.17
C VAL A 353 -17.50 -13.81 -0.13
N GLY A 354 -18.58 -14.18 -0.84
CA GLY A 354 -18.96 -13.55 -2.10
C GLY A 354 -19.14 -12.03 -2.02
N GLU A 355 -19.69 -11.51 -0.91
CA GLU A 355 -19.85 -10.06 -0.69
C GLU A 355 -18.51 -9.32 -0.84
N THR A 356 -17.39 -9.89 -0.40
CA THR A 356 -16.07 -9.24 -0.48
C THR A 356 -15.54 -9.10 -1.91
N ARG A 357 -16.18 -9.75 -2.88
CA ARG A 357 -15.87 -9.64 -4.33
C ARG A 357 -16.76 -8.64 -5.07
N THR A 358 -17.67 -7.97 -4.36
CA THR A 358 -18.36 -6.77 -4.84
C THR A 358 -17.49 -5.54 -4.66
N LEU A 359 -17.71 -4.46 -5.42
CA LEU A 359 -17.03 -3.18 -5.28
C LEU A 359 -17.10 -2.65 -3.84
N ARG A 360 -18.29 -2.67 -3.26
CA ARG A 360 -18.53 -2.18 -1.89
C ARG A 360 -17.94 -3.11 -0.83
N GLY A 361 -18.12 -4.42 -0.99
CA GLY A 361 -17.56 -5.39 -0.05
C GLY A 361 -16.03 -5.45 -0.09
N PHE A 362 -15.43 -5.23 -1.26
CA PHE A 362 -13.99 -5.09 -1.40
C PHE A 362 -13.46 -3.85 -0.68
N ALA A 363 -14.13 -2.71 -0.85
CA ALA A 363 -13.82 -1.49 -0.10
C ALA A 363 -13.87 -1.73 1.43
N ARG A 364 -14.93 -2.39 1.93
CA ARG A 364 -15.07 -2.78 3.34
C ARG A 364 -13.96 -3.72 3.79
N LEU A 365 -13.57 -4.69 2.97
CA LEU A 365 -12.49 -5.63 3.27
C LEU A 365 -11.16 -4.90 3.45
N VAL A 366 -10.85 -3.95 2.55
CA VAL A 366 -9.61 -3.15 2.63
C VAL A 366 -9.63 -2.22 3.85
N GLU A 367 -10.73 -1.51 4.08
CA GLU A 367 -10.90 -0.64 5.26
C GLU A 367 -10.78 -1.42 6.57
N LYS A 368 -11.27 -2.67 6.61
CA LYS A 368 -11.11 -3.55 7.76
C LYS A 368 -9.67 -4.05 7.89
N ASP A 369 -9.24 -4.93 6.98
CA ASP A 369 -8.07 -5.77 7.20
C ASP A 369 -6.74 -5.09 6.91
N PHE A 370 -6.73 -3.98 6.18
CA PHE A 370 -5.55 -3.15 5.99
C PHE A 370 -5.63 -1.87 6.80
N VAL A 371 -6.67 -1.05 6.64
CA VAL A 371 -6.67 0.28 7.27
C VAL A 371 -6.93 0.20 8.78
N ALA A 372 -8.05 -0.40 9.21
CA ALA A 372 -8.44 -0.46 10.61
C ALA A 372 -7.52 -1.34 11.46
N PHE A 373 -7.03 -2.43 10.89
CA PHE A 373 -6.02 -3.25 11.53
C PHE A 373 -4.57 -2.71 11.38
N GLY A 374 -4.37 -1.50 10.89
CA GLY A 374 -3.10 -0.77 11.00
C GLY A 374 -1.97 -1.32 10.13
N HIS A 375 -2.26 -1.66 8.89
CA HIS A 375 -1.22 -1.76 7.87
C HIS A 375 -0.56 -0.39 7.72
N PRO A 376 0.77 -0.28 7.90
CA PRO A 376 1.42 1.00 7.98
C PRO A 376 1.63 1.64 6.59
N PHE A 377 0.56 2.19 5.99
CA PHE A 377 0.58 2.72 4.63
C PHE A 377 1.55 3.89 4.46
N LEU A 378 1.60 4.84 5.40
CA LEU A 378 2.52 5.98 5.36
C LEU A 378 3.96 5.50 5.26
N THR A 379 4.34 4.58 6.17
CA THR A 379 5.68 4.01 6.23
C THR A 379 5.99 3.14 5.01
N ARG A 380 5.08 2.22 4.63
CA ARG A 380 5.30 1.26 3.54
C ARG A 380 5.34 1.92 2.17
N CYS A 381 4.51 2.92 1.96
CA CYS A 381 4.44 3.64 0.71
C CYS A 381 5.40 4.83 0.68
N GLY A 382 5.93 5.30 1.81
CA GLY A 382 6.81 6.46 1.90
C GLY A 382 6.15 7.74 1.38
N HIS A 383 4.93 8.06 1.84
CA HIS A 383 4.24 9.27 1.40
C HIS A 383 5.00 10.51 1.85
N GLY A 384 5.30 11.42 0.90
CA GLY A 384 6.05 12.64 1.17
C GLY A 384 7.53 12.48 1.52
N ALA A 385 8.02 11.26 1.74
CA ALA A 385 9.42 11.05 2.12
C ALA A 385 10.40 11.40 0.99
N ALA A 386 11.33 12.32 1.25
CA ALA A 386 12.41 12.66 0.33
C ALA A 386 13.45 11.54 0.16
N HIS A 387 13.64 10.75 1.22
CA HIS A 387 14.61 9.67 1.27
C HIS A 387 13.93 8.29 1.29
N HIS A 388 14.64 7.32 0.74
CA HIS A 388 14.21 5.93 0.78
C HIS A 388 14.50 5.34 2.16
N ASP A 389 13.46 4.82 2.81
CA ASP A 389 13.56 4.13 4.09
C ASP A 389 13.57 2.61 3.84
N ASP A 390 14.32 1.88 4.67
CA ASP A 390 14.32 0.42 4.65
C ASP A 390 12.98 -0.23 5.01
N GLN A 391 12.06 0.53 5.58
CA GLN A 391 10.69 0.12 5.87
C GLN A 391 9.73 0.24 4.68
N GLN A 392 10.12 0.88 3.58
CA GLN A 392 9.28 0.97 2.38
C GLN A 392 9.19 -0.39 1.66
N SER A 393 7.99 -0.81 1.30
CA SER A 393 7.76 -2.07 0.58
C SER A 393 6.35 -2.12 -0.02
N PRO A 394 6.18 -2.64 -1.25
CA PRO A 394 4.91 -2.65 -1.96
C PRO A 394 3.97 -3.79 -1.50
N ILE A 395 3.75 -3.92 -0.19
CA ILE A 395 2.96 -5.01 0.41
C ILE A 395 1.51 -4.99 -0.05
N PHE A 396 0.88 -3.81 -0.05
CA PHE A 396 -0.49 -3.67 -0.53
C PHE A 396 -0.60 -3.89 -2.04
N LEU A 397 0.36 -3.42 -2.84
CA LEU A 397 0.39 -3.68 -4.29
C LEU A 397 0.56 -5.18 -4.60
N GLN A 398 1.41 -5.88 -3.86
CA GLN A 398 1.54 -7.34 -3.98
C GLN A 398 0.21 -8.05 -3.71
N TRP A 399 -0.54 -7.56 -2.73
CA TRP A 399 -1.87 -8.08 -2.43
C TRP A 399 -2.86 -7.78 -3.56
N LEU A 400 -2.89 -6.56 -4.10
CA LEU A 400 -3.71 -6.21 -5.27
C LEU A 400 -3.38 -7.10 -6.48
N ASP A 401 -2.11 -7.43 -6.70
CA ASP A 401 -1.70 -8.37 -7.74
C ASP A 401 -2.32 -9.76 -7.50
N ALA A 402 -2.27 -10.29 -6.27
CA ALA A 402 -2.95 -11.54 -5.92
C ALA A 402 -4.47 -11.48 -6.11
N VAL A 403 -5.12 -10.35 -5.80
CA VAL A 403 -6.55 -10.14 -6.09
C VAL A 403 -6.79 -10.16 -7.60
N TRP A 404 -5.94 -9.49 -8.38
CA TRP A 404 -6.02 -9.52 -9.84
C TRP A 404 -5.87 -10.94 -10.39
N GLN A 405 -4.96 -11.78 -9.84
CA GLN A 405 -4.85 -13.19 -10.25
C GLN A 405 -6.18 -13.93 -10.09
N LEU A 406 -6.89 -13.72 -8.97
CA LEU A 406 -8.19 -14.35 -8.72
C LEU A 406 -9.27 -13.80 -9.65
N ALA A 407 -9.37 -12.47 -9.79
CA ALA A 407 -10.36 -11.82 -10.65
C ALA A 407 -10.15 -12.18 -12.14
N ASN A 408 -8.91 -12.30 -12.59
CA ASN A 408 -8.57 -12.67 -13.96
C ASN A 408 -8.85 -14.16 -14.25
N GLN A 409 -8.62 -15.06 -13.28
CA GLN A 409 -8.89 -16.49 -13.45
C GLN A 409 -10.38 -16.84 -13.27
N TYR A 410 -11.13 -16.06 -12.50
CA TYR A 410 -12.54 -16.30 -12.18
C TYR A 410 -13.39 -15.03 -12.41
N PRO A 411 -13.47 -14.52 -13.65
CA PRO A 411 -14.06 -13.21 -13.93
C PRO A 411 -15.53 -13.11 -13.55
N THR A 412 -16.31 -14.19 -13.57
CA THR A 412 -17.73 -14.13 -13.19
C THR A 412 -17.96 -13.92 -11.69
N HIS A 413 -16.93 -14.10 -10.86
CA HIS A 413 -17.05 -14.07 -9.40
C HIS A 413 -16.72 -12.70 -8.78
N PHE A 414 -16.20 -11.75 -9.58
CA PHE A 414 -15.76 -10.44 -9.12
C PHE A 414 -16.50 -9.33 -9.88
N GLU A 415 -17.10 -8.40 -9.14
CA GLU A 415 -17.83 -7.25 -9.71
C GLU A 415 -16.87 -6.22 -10.35
N PHE A 416 -15.58 -6.37 -10.10
CA PHE A 416 -14.52 -5.51 -10.60
C PHE A 416 -13.45 -6.31 -11.33
N ASP A 417 -12.71 -5.61 -12.19
CA ASP A 417 -11.60 -6.18 -12.95
C ASP A 417 -10.30 -5.36 -12.77
N SER A 418 -9.35 -5.60 -13.66
CA SER A 418 -8.06 -4.91 -13.72
C SER A 418 -8.17 -3.38 -13.65
N ARG A 419 -9.20 -2.78 -14.28
CA ARG A 419 -9.38 -1.32 -14.34
C ARG A 419 -9.57 -0.72 -12.96
N PHE A 420 -10.47 -1.30 -12.16
CA PHE A 420 -10.72 -0.88 -10.79
C PHE A 420 -9.47 -1.00 -9.91
N LEU A 421 -8.77 -2.15 -10.01
CA LEU A 421 -7.57 -2.42 -9.21
C LEU A 421 -6.40 -1.49 -9.59
N ILE A 422 -6.23 -1.14 -10.86
CA ILE A 422 -5.23 -0.18 -11.34
C ILE A 422 -5.49 1.22 -10.76
N VAL A 423 -6.74 1.68 -10.80
CA VAL A 423 -7.11 3.01 -10.28
C VAL A 423 -6.89 3.08 -8.78
N LEU A 424 -7.25 2.02 -8.05
CA LEU A 424 -6.96 1.90 -6.64
C LEU A 424 -5.45 1.93 -6.36
N ALA A 425 -4.66 1.15 -7.11
CA ALA A 425 -3.20 1.11 -6.98
C ALA A 425 -2.53 2.47 -7.25
N ASP A 426 -3.03 3.24 -8.21
CA ASP A 426 -2.60 4.62 -8.45
C ASP A 426 -2.89 5.49 -7.22
N HIS A 427 -4.07 5.34 -6.63
CA HIS A 427 -4.50 6.17 -5.51
C HIS A 427 -3.86 5.83 -4.17
N VAL A 428 -3.33 4.61 -4.01
CA VAL A 428 -2.45 4.25 -2.89
C VAL A 428 -1.27 5.21 -2.82
N TYR A 429 -0.61 5.54 -3.93
CA TYR A 429 0.57 6.42 -3.93
C TYR A 429 0.26 7.90 -4.18
N SER A 430 -0.93 8.22 -4.68
CA SER A 430 -1.27 9.59 -5.10
C SER A 430 -1.35 10.61 -3.97
N CYS A 431 -1.62 10.16 -2.74
CA CYS A 431 -1.99 11.02 -1.61
C CYS A 431 -3.17 11.97 -1.92
N ARG A 432 -3.99 11.65 -2.94
CA ARG A 432 -5.16 12.44 -3.33
C ARG A 432 -6.30 12.31 -2.34
N PHE A 433 -6.42 11.14 -1.73
CA PHE A 433 -7.45 10.82 -0.74
C PHE A 433 -6.77 10.43 0.57
N PRO A 434 -7.39 10.73 1.73
CA PRO A 434 -6.83 10.41 3.04
C PRO A 434 -6.86 8.93 3.38
N THR A 435 -7.56 8.10 2.59
CA THR A 435 -7.80 6.67 2.86
C THR A 435 -6.54 5.90 3.24
N PHE A 436 -5.41 6.17 2.58
CA PHE A 436 -4.14 5.45 2.76
C PHE A 436 -3.00 6.33 3.30
N LEU A 437 -3.30 7.47 3.94
CA LEU A 437 -2.27 8.41 4.39
C LEU A 437 -1.58 8.06 5.72
N PHE A 438 -2.15 7.15 6.52
CA PHE A 438 -1.74 6.92 7.91
C PHE A 438 -1.30 5.49 8.16
N ASP A 439 -0.55 5.29 9.24
CA ASP A 439 -0.14 3.95 9.67
C ASP A 439 -1.16 3.27 10.58
N SER A 440 -2.05 4.04 11.21
CA SER A 440 -3.11 3.51 12.07
C SER A 440 -4.38 4.35 12.03
N VAL A 441 -5.52 3.73 12.38
CA VAL A 441 -6.79 4.46 12.53
C VAL A 441 -6.79 5.44 13.69
N ARG A 442 -5.97 5.22 14.73
CA ARG A 442 -5.78 6.19 15.80
C ARG A 442 -5.23 7.50 15.25
N ASP A 443 -4.18 7.43 14.43
CA ASP A 443 -3.54 8.62 13.87
C ASP A 443 -4.47 9.31 12.85
N ARG A 444 -5.23 8.51 12.08
CA ARG A 444 -6.30 8.98 11.19
C ARG A 444 -7.38 9.75 11.96
N ASP A 445 -7.90 9.17 13.04
CA ASP A 445 -8.96 9.75 13.88
C ASP A 445 -8.51 11.02 14.59
N ALA A 446 -7.26 11.06 15.06
CA ALA A 446 -6.70 12.23 15.72
C ALA A 446 -6.74 13.46 14.79
N LEU A 447 -6.45 13.28 13.49
CA LEU A 447 -6.53 14.38 12.53
C LEU A 447 -7.97 14.69 12.09
N PHE A 448 -8.84 13.70 11.93
CA PHE A 448 -10.26 13.96 11.61
C PHE A 448 -10.97 14.75 12.71
N LYS A 449 -10.66 14.49 13.99
CA LYS A 449 -11.22 15.24 15.13
C LYS A 449 -10.82 16.72 15.11
N ASN A 450 -9.69 17.06 14.50
CA ASN A 450 -9.19 18.44 14.39
C ASN A 450 -9.73 19.20 13.16
N GLN A 451 -10.68 18.61 12.39
CA GLN A 451 -11.42 19.25 11.27
C GLN A 451 -10.59 19.77 10.08
N HIS A 452 -9.36 19.30 9.90
CA HIS A 452 -8.45 19.82 8.84
C HIS A 452 -8.30 18.92 7.60
N ILE A 453 -9.07 17.84 7.45
CA ILE A 453 -8.90 16.87 6.35
C ILE A 453 -10.24 16.61 5.63
N SER A 454 -10.17 16.43 4.31
CA SER A 454 -11.31 16.05 3.49
C SER A 454 -11.90 14.71 3.93
N ASN A 455 -13.22 14.59 3.95
CA ASN A 455 -13.90 13.30 4.17
C ASN A 455 -14.07 12.50 2.86
N PHE A 456 -13.58 13.01 1.73
CA PHE A 456 -13.74 12.35 0.43
C PHE A 456 -12.76 11.19 0.27
N SER A 457 -13.27 9.97 0.41
CA SER A 457 -12.48 8.75 0.34
C SER A 457 -12.22 8.33 -1.11
N VAL A 458 -11.16 7.54 -1.32
CA VAL A 458 -10.94 6.86 -2.61
C VAL A 458 -12.14 6.00 -3.01
N TRP A 459 -12.88 5.46 -2.04
CA TRP A 459 -14.07 4.66 -2.29
C TRP A 459 -15.23 5.49 -2.83
N ASP A 460 -15.43 6.72 -2.34
CA ASP A 460 -16.43 7.64 -2.90
C ASP A 460 -16.12 7.94 -4.36
N TYR A 461 -14.84 8.17 -4.67
CA TYR A 461 -14.38 8.36 -6.04
C TYR A 461 -14.63 7.13 -6.93
N LEU A 462 -14.23 5.94 -6.47
CA LEU A 462 -14.36 4.70 -7.24
C LEU A 462 -15.83 4.31 -7.45
N LEU A 463 -16.67 4.41 -6.42
CA LEU A 463 -18.07 3.99 -6.48
C LEU A 463 -18.97 4.99 -7.21
N THR A 464 -18.64 6.27 -7.19
CA THR A 464 -19.29 7.26 -8.07
C THR A 464 -19.02 6.96 -9.55
N ASN A 465 -17.89 6.32 -9.84
CA ASN A 465 -17.51 5.89 -11.18
C ASN A 465 -17.74 4.38 -11.42
N ALA A 466 -18.55 3.70 -10.60
CA ALA A 466 -18.74 2.26 -10.64
C ALA A 466 -19.13 1.74 -12.04
N SER A 467 -20.06 2.44 -12.72
CA SER A 467 -20.51 2.05 -14.07
C SER A 467 -19.39 1.93 -15.12
N LYS A 468 -18.25 2.60 -14.92
CA LYS A 468 -17.06 2.54 -15.80
C LYS A 468 -16.04 1.50 -15.35
N LEU A 469 -16.14 1.04 -14.11
CA LEU A 469 -15.18 0.19 -13.41
C LEU A 469 -15.72 -1.22 -13.10
N GLU A 470 -17.02 -1.43 -13.29
CA GLU A 470 -17.66 -2.72 -13.16
C GLU A 470 -17.21 -3.69 -14.25
N ASN A 471 -17.05 -4.93 -13.84
CA ASN A 471 -16.76 -6.05 -14.71
C ASN A 471 -18.07 -6.53 -15.37
N PRO A 472 -18.18 -6.45 -16.71
CA PRO A 472 -19.40 -6.86 -17.42
C PRO A 472 -19.67 -8.37 -17.36
N LEU A 473 -18.70 -9.18 -16.95
CA LEU A 473 -18.84 -10.63 -16.80
C LEU A 473 -19.35 -11.06 -15.42
N TYR A 474 -19.52 -10.12 -14.49
CA TYR A 474 -19.93 -10.44 -13.12
C TYR A 474 -21.31 -11.09 -13.07
N GLU A 475 -21.41 -12.24 -12.40
CA GLU A 475 -22.64 -12.98 -12.19
C GLU A 475 -22.97 -13.02 -10.69
N PRO A 476 -23.94 -12.22 -10.20
CA PRO A 476 -24.22 -12.10 -8.76
C PRO A 476 -24.50 -13.43 -8.06
N ASP A 477 -25.24 -14.34 -8.71
CA ASP A 477 -25.62 -15.63 -8.13
C ASP A 477 -24.40 -16.54 -7.95
N SER A 478 -23.61 -16.73 -9.01
CA SER A 478 -22.34 -17.47 -9.00
C SER A 478 -21.34 -16.84 -8.02
N ALA A 479 -21.32 -15.51 -7.93
CA ALA A 479 -20.41 -14.77 -7.08
C ALA A 479 -20.71 -14.88 -5.58
N GLN A 480 -21.87 -15.36 -5.14
CA GLN A 480 -22.12 -15.59 -3.71
C GLN A 480 -21.45 -16.87 -3.18
N GLU A 481 -21.01 -17.77 -4.05
CA GLU A 481 -20.44 -19.05 -3.65
C GLU A 481 -19.01 -18.95 -3.09
N VAL A 482 -18.59 -19.97 -2.35
CA VAL A 482 -17.21 -20.09 -1.89
C VAL A 482 -16.30 -20.40 -3.09
N LEU A 483 -15.32 -19.55 -3.36
CA LEU A 483 -14.35 -19.73 -4.43
C LEU A 483 -13.14 -20.53 -3.90
N LEU A 484 -13.25 -21.85 -3.89
CA LEU A 484 -12.16 -22.76 -3.50
C LEU A 484 -11.83 -23.78 -4.61
N PRO A 485 -11.29 -23.32 -5.75
CA PRO A 485 -10.77 -24.21 -6.79
C PRO A 485 -9.52 -24.96 -6.28
N PRO A 486 -9.06 -26.03 -6.96
CA PRO A 486 -7.82 -26.71 -6.60
C PRO A 486 -6.66 -25.72 -6.54
N LEU A 487 -5.87 -25.78 -5.46
CA LEU A 487 -4.74 -24.86 -5.26
C LEU A 487 -3.79 -24.84 -6.46
N SER A 488 -3.51 -26.00 -7.06
CA SER A 488 -2.67 -26.10 -8.26
C SER A 488 -3.18 -25.28 -9.44
N SER A 489 -4.50 -25.15 -9.60
CA SER A 489 -5.10 -24.36 -10.67
C SER A 489 -4.80 -22.87 -10.47
N ILE A 490 -4.99 -22.36 -9.25
CA ILE A 490 -4.66 -20.96 -8.91
C ILE A 490 -3.17 -20.70 -9.15
N LEU A 491 -2.29 -21.55 -8.61
CA LEU A 491 -0.85 -21.29 -8.59
C LEU A 491 -0.20 -21.42 -9.98
N ARG A 492 -0.65 -22.38 -10.79
CA ARG A 492 -0.16 -22.55 -12.17
C ARG A 492 -0.72 -21.47 -13.11
N GLY A 493 -1.87 -20.90 -12.79
CA GLY A 493 -2.46 -19.78 -13.53
C GLY A 493 -1.86 -18.42 -13.18
N VAL A 494 -0.94 -18.31 -12.22
CA VAL A 494 -0.31 -17.02 -11.88
C VAL A 494 0.56 -16.52 -13.03
N SER A 495 0.20 -15.35 -13.56
CA SER A 495 0.88 -14.67 -14.67
C SER A 495 1.27 -13.24 -14.29
N LEU A 496 2.10 -12.58 -15.10
CA LEU A 496 2.39 -11.16 -14.91
C LEU A 496 1.12 -10.32 -15.13
N TRP A 497 0.83 -9.41 -14.21
CA TRP A 497 -0.22 -8.40 -14.37
C TRP A 497 0.23 -7.33 -15.36
N ASN A 498 0.14 -7.65 -16.65
CA ASN A 498 0.63 -6.82 -17.75
C ASN A 498 -0.02 -5.43 -17.76
N ASP A 499 -1.33 -5.35 -17.53
CA ASP A 499 -2.09 -4.09 -17.50
C ASP A 499 -1.57 -3.09 -16.45
N PHE A 500 -0.83 -3.55 -15.44
CA PHE A 500 -0.22 -2.70 -14.44
C PHE A 500 1.30 -2.58 -14.62
N HIS A 501 2.02 -3.70 -14.69
CA HIS A 501 3.49 -3.67 -14.69
C HIS A 501 4.09 -3.25 -16.04
N LEU A 502 3.38 -3.46 -17.15
CA LEU A 502 3.81 -3.09 -18.50
C LEU A 502 2.96 -1.97 -19.12
N ARG A 503 2.19 -1.25 -18.31
CA ARG A 503 1.24 -0.21 -18.76
C ARG A 503 1.87 1.01 -19.43
N TYR A 504 3.20 1.11 -19.42
CA TYR A 504 3.99 2.14 -20.09
C TYR A 504 4.92 1.58 -21.18
N ALA A 505 4.84 0.28 -21.48
CA ALA A 505 5.55 -0.34 -22.60
C ALA A 505 4.98 0.15 -23.94
N ALA A 506 5.63 -0.19 -25.06
CA ALA A 506 5.25 0.28 -26.41
C ALA A 506 3.77 0.04 -26.77
N SER A 507 3.21 -1.09 -26.34
CA SER A 507 1.82 -1.49 -26.59
C SER A 507 1.14 -1.95 -25.30
N PRO A 508 0.62 -1.01 -24.48
CA PRO A 508 -0.07 -1.38 -23.25
C PRO A 508 -1.44 -2.00 -23.57
N SER A 509 -1.82 -3.04 -22.83
CA SER A 509 -3.16 -3.66 -22.90
C SER A 509 -4.26 -2.74 -22.37
N VAL A 510 -3.92 -1.92 -21.37
CA VAL A 510 -4.79 -0.90 -20.80
C VAL A 510 -4.00 0.40 -20.70
N ASP A 511 -4.41 1.44 -21.42
CA ASP A 511 -3.74 2.75 -21.38
C ASP A 511 -4.17 3.52 -20.12
N PRO A 512 -3.24 3.82 -19.19
CA PRO A 512 -3.55 4.54 -17.95
C PRO A 512 -4.06 5.97 -18.20
N ASP A 513 -3.63 6.63 -19.27
CA ASP A 513 -4.09 7.98 -19.59
C ASP A 513 -5.53 7.95 -20.10
N ILE A 514 -5.93 6.87 -20.77
CA ILE A 514 -7.32 6.62 -21.13
C ILE A 514 -8.16 6.41 -19.88
N LEU A 515 -7.74 5.54 -18.96
CA LEU A 515 -8.46 5.33 -17.68
C LEU A 515 -8.59 6.63 -16.88
N ARG A 516 -7.52 7.41 -16.75
CA ARG A 516 -7.55 8.72 -16.08
C ARG A 516 -8.51 9.67 -16.78
N ARG A 517 -8.50 9.73 -18.11
CA ARG A 517 -9.42 10.59 -18.87
C ARG A 517 -10.88 10.13 -18.75
N TRP A 518 -11.13 8.82 -18.67
CA TRP A 518 -12.47 8.26 -18.51
C TRP A 518 -13.07 8.55 -17.13
N LEU A 519 -12.23 8.57 -16.10
CA LEU A 519 -12.63 8.80 -14.71
C LEU A 519 -12.50 10.27 -14.27
N VAL A 520 -11.96 11.12 -15.14
CA VAL A 520 -11.96 12.58 -15.00
C VAL A 520 -12.96 13.14 -16.01
N GLU A 521 -14.25 13.11 -15.67
CA GLU A 521 -15.21 13.99 -16.33
C GLU A 521 -15.14 15.40 -15.71
N PRO A 522 -15.25 16.48 -16.52
CA PRO A 522 -15.07 17.87 -16.10
C PRO A 522 -16.26 18.45 -15.34
N SER A 523 -16.85 17.71 -14.39
CA SER A 523 -17.98 18.20 -13.58
C SER A 523 -17.57 18.92 -12.29
N VAL A 524 -16.26 19.17 -12.08
CA VAL A 524 -15.74 19.94 -10.93
C VAL A 524 -14.90 21.13 -11.38
N ILE A 525 -15.42 21.94 -12.32
CA ILE A 525 -15.11 23.38 -12.43
C ILE A 525 -16.38 24.10 -12.88
N HIS A 526 -17.40 24.13 -12.02
CA HIS A 526 -18.38 25.22 -12.01
C HIS A 526 -18.40 25.80 -10.60
N SER A 527 -17.24 26.30 -10.16
CA SER A 527 -17.19 27.28 -9.07
C SER A 527 -17.13 28.67 -9.69
N ASN A 528 -18.31 29.27 -9.83
CA ASN A 528 -18.57 30.71 -9.74
C ASN A 528 -17.47 31.65 -10.30
N THR A 529 -17.50 31.90 -11.60
CA THR A 529 -17.35 33.29 -12.05
C THR A 529 -18.72 33.93 -11.95
N PHE A 530 -18.91 34.70 -10.88
CA PHE A 530 -20.03 35.62 -10.73
C PHE A 530 -19.83 36.74 -11.77
N ASP A 531 -20.40 36.55 -12.95
CA ASP A 531 -20.66 37.61 -13.91
C ASP A 531 -22.14 37.95 -13.75
N GLY A 532 -22.39 39.15 -13.24
CA GLY A 532 -23.73 39.71 -13.14
C GLY A 532 -24.20 40.14 -14.53
N SER A 533 -25.09 39.38 -15.13
CA SER A 533 -26.10 39.91 -16.04
C SER A 533 -27.30 38.98 -16.07
N GLU A 534 -28.42 39.48 -15.55
CA GLU A 534 -29.73 38.88 -15.76
C GLU A 534 -30.02 38.82 -17.27
N ASN A 535 -30.31 37.64 -17.80
CA ASN A 535 -31.23 37.53 -18.91
C ASN A 535 -31.98 36.19 -18.86
N LYS A 536 -33.30 36.32 -18.65
CA LYS A 536 -34.30 35.28 -18.89
C LYS A 536 -34.13 34.74 -20.30
N LEU A 537 -34.17 33.43 -20.48
CA LEU A 537 -34.72 32.79 -21.69
C LEU A 537 -35.12 31.34 -21.37
N GLN A 538 -36.21 30.96 -22.01
CA GLN A 538 -37.16 29.90 -21.67
C GLN A 538 -36.67 28.49 -22.04
N ASP A 539 -37.20 27.52 -21.31
CA ASP A 539 -37.26 26.10 -21.66
C ASP A 539 -37.74 25.89 -23.12
N LYS A 540 -36.91 25.21 -23.91
CA LYS A 540 -37.35 24.38 -25.03
C LYS A 540 -36.41 23.17 -25.15
N GLU A 541 -37.00 22.00 -24.92
CA GLU A 541 -36.45 20.71 -25.34
C GLU A 541 -36.38 20.66 -26.87
N ASP A 542 -35.24 20.20 -27.42
CA ASP A 542 -35.17 19.69 -28.78
C ASP A 542 -34.22 18.47 -28.81
N PRO A 543 -34.71 17.26 -29.13
CA PRO A 543 -33.91 16.06 -29.23
C PRO A 543 -33.54 15.83 -30.70
N ASP A 544 -32.35 16.25 -31.11
CA ASP A 544 -31.52 15.65 -32.18
C ASP A 544 -30.47 16.67 -32.65
N LEU A 545 -29.21 16.48 -32.28
CA LEU A 545 -28.12 16.98 -33.12
C LEU A 545 -26.85 16.14 -33.02
N TYR A 546 -26.42 15.75 -34.21
CA TYR A 546 -25.36 14.82 -34.55
C TYR A 546 -23.96 15.28 -34.12
N LEU A 547 -23.11 14.27 -33.96
CA LEU A 547 -21.65 14.27 -33.86
C LEU A 547 -20.97 15.37 -34.71
N GLU A 548 -20.11 16.17 -34.06
CA GLU A 548 -18.95 16.80 -34.71
C GLU A 548 -17.64 16.56 -33.92
N PRO A 549 -16.48 16.53 -34.60
CA PRO A 549 -15.19 16.14 -34.00
C PRO A 549 -14.58 17.29 -33.17
N ILE A 550 -14.08 16.97 -31.98
CA ILE A 550 -13.40 17.93 -31.10
C ILE A 550 -12.04 18.34 -31.69
N PRO A 551 -11.75 19.65 -31.89
CA PRO A 551 -10.43 20.10 -32.32
C PRO A 551 -9.40 19.98 -31.19
N HIS A 552 -8.26 19.36 -31.48
CA HIS A 552 -7.11 19.33 -30.59
C HIS A 552 -6.37 20.67 -30.62
N THR A 553 -6.55 21.52 -29.61
CA THR A 553 -5.57 22.57 -29.28
C THR A 553 -5.26 22.54 -27.79
N ARG A 554 -4.12 21.91 -27.43
CA ARG A 554 -3.50 22.02 -26.11
C ARG A 554 -2.97 23.44 -25.93
N ALA A 555 -3.37 24.13 -24.86
CA ALA A 555 -2.75 25.41 -24.49
C ALA A 555 -1.23 25.23 -24.26
N PRO A 556 -0.39 26.21 -24.66
CA PRO A 556 1.07 26.15 -24.49
C PRO A 556 1.49 25.95 -23.03
N TRP A 557 2.58 25.19 -22.81
CA TRP A 557 3.11 24.85 -21.48
C TRP A 557 3.37 26.06 -20.59
N ALA A 558 3.79 27.18 -21.18
CA ALA A 558 4.06 28.43 -20.49
C ALA A 558 2.82 29.02 -19.80
N VAL A 559 1.62 28.82 -20.38
CA VAL A 559 0.35 29.28 -19.80
C VAL A 559 0.01 28.47 -18.55
N ARG A 560 0.23 27.15 -18.60
CA ARG A 560 0.00 26.25 -17.46
C ARG A 560 1.00 26.49 -16.33
N LEU A 561 2.27 26.74 -16.66
CA LEU A 561 3.28 27.09 -15.66
C LEU A 561 2.98 28.44 -15.01
N ALA A 562 2.58 29.45 -15.79
CA ALA A 562 2.20 30.75 -15.25
C ALA A 562 0.95 30.66 -14.36
N GLN A 563 0.00 29.78 -14.68
CA GLN A 563 -1.18 29.53 -13.85
C GLN A 563 -0.80 28.82 -12.54
N ALA A 564 0.02 27.78 -12.60
CA ALA A 564 0.53 27.09 -11.40
C ALA A 564 1.35 28.04 -10.50
N GLN A 565 2.19 28.91 -11.09
CA GLN A 565 2.94 29.92 -10.34
C GLN A 565 2.03 30.95 -9.66
N ARG A 566 0.94 31.38 -10.31
CA ARG A 566 -0.05 32.28 -9.70
C ARG A 566 -0.81 31.60 -8.56
N GLU A 567 -1.15 30.32 -8.72
CA GLU A 567 -1.82 29.53 -7.68
C GLU A 567 -0.90 29.32 -6.47
N VAL A 568 0.39 29.02 -6.68
CA VAL A 568 1.39 28.94 -5.61
C VAL A 568 1.61 30.30 -4.92
N GLN A 569 1.64 31.40 -5.67
CA GLN A 569 1.78 32.75 -5.09
C GLN A 569 0.51 33.24 -4.38
N ALA A 570 -0.67 32.82 -4.83
CA ALA A 570 -1.94 33.06 -4.14
C ALA A 570 -2.02 32.24 -2.85
N TRP A 571 -1.50 31.02 -2.88
CA TRP A 571 -1.35 30.15 -1.71
C TRP A 571 -0.38 30.74 -0.67
N GLN A 572 0.78 31.24 -1.09
CA GLN A 572 1.75 31.94 -0.22
C GLN A 572 1.14 33.18 0.45
N ARG A 573 0.26 33.91 -0.26
CA ARG A 573 -0.46 35.07 0.30
C ARG A 573 -1.55 34.69 1.30
N LYS A 574 -2.19 33.52 1.14
CA LYS A 574 -3.21 33.00 2.06
C LYS A 574 -2.62 32.43 3.36
N ALA A 575 -1.39 31.94 3.35
CA ALA A 575 -0.77 31.25 4.49
C ALA A 575 -0.30 32.15 5.66
N LYS A 576 -0.49 33.48 5.62
CA LYS A 576 -0.19 34.46 6.70
C LYS A 576 0.96 34.07 7.66
N VAL A 577 2.16 33.85 7.13
CA VAL A 577 3.41 33.92 7.92
C VAL A 577 4.12 35.20 7.52
N SER A 578 4.02 36.25 8.34
CA SER A 578 4.83 37.45 8.18
C SER A 578 6.22 37.20 8.77
N THR A 579 7.14 36.67 7.99
CA THR A 579 8.57 36.76 8.29
C THR A 579 9.15 37.95 7.54
N SER A 580 9.87 38.82 8.24
CA SER A 580 10.48 40.00 7.63
C SER A 580 11.52 39.59 6.57
N ARG A 581 11.84 40.49 5.64
CA ARG A 581 12.85 40.25 4.58
C ARG A 581 14.25 39.94 5.16
N ALA A 582 14.50 40.33 6.41
CA ALA A 582 15.73 40.01 7.14
C ALA A 582 15.75 38.55 7.64
N ASP A 583 14.60 38.01 8.04
CA ASP A 583 14.47 36.61 8.49
C ASP A 583 14.57 35.62 7.32
N GLN A 584 14.05 36.03 6.15
CA GLN A 584 14.19 35.28 4.90
C GLN A 584 15.66 35.18 4.43
N SER A 585 16.47 36.23 4.66
CA SER A 585 17.89 36.22 4.33
C SER A 585 18.72 35.36 5.30
N LYS A 586 18.33 35.29 6.58
CA LYS A 586 18.94 34.37 7.56
C LYS A 586 18.64 32.89 7.24
N LEU A 587 17.39 32.57 6.92
CA LEU A 587 16.98 31.22 6.49
C LEU A 587 17.64 30.81 5.16
N PHE A 588 17.78 31.75 4.22
CA PHE A 588 18.50 31.51 2.96
C PHE A 588 19.99 31.24 3.20
N ASN A 589 20.65 31.98 4.09
CA ASN A 589 22.07 31.76 4.40
C ASN A 589 22.33 30.47 5.20
N MET A 590 21.36 29.99 5.99
CA MET A 590 21.45 28.68 6.67
C MET A 590 21.25 27.49 5.72
N LEU A 591 20.67 27.71 4.55
CA LEU A 591 20.38 26.68 3.55
C LEU A 591 21.39 26.66 2.38
N VAL A 592 22.35 27.60 2.34
CA VAL A 592 23.18 27.86 1.15
C VAL A 592 24.70 27.73 1.36
N GLU A 593 25.25 27.45 2.55
CA GLU A 593 26.68 27.11 2.65
C GLU A 593 26.96 25.59 2.61
N PRO A 594 27.70 25.10 1.60
CA PRO A 594 28.32 23.79 1.62
C PRO A 594 29.62 23.85 2.44
N SER A 595 29.78 23.00 3.45
CA SER A 595 31.11 22.78 4.03
C SER A 595 31.96 22.00 3.02
N ALA A 596 32.89 22.67 2.36
CA ALA A 596 34.04 22.03 1.72
C ALA A 596 35.24 22.97 1.80
N ALA A 597 36.18 22.64 2.67
CA ALA A 597 37.56 23.08 2.55
C ALA A 597 38.40 21.85 2.17
N ASP A 598 38.84 21.90 0.91
CA ASP A 598 40.00 21.32 0.23
C ASP A 598 40.68 20.02 0.68
N SER A 599 40.87 19.17 -0.34
CA SER A 599 41.96 18.22 -0.49
C SER A 599 43.18 18.86 -1.17
N SER A 600 44.39 18.74 -0.59
CA SER A 600 45.64 18.63 -1.34
C SER A 600 46.77 18.03 -0.48
N GLU A 601 47.70 17.36 -1.16
CA GLU A 601 48.70 16.38 -0.72
C GLU A 601 50.02 16.96 -0.15
N ILE A 602 50.85 16.01 0.35
CA ILE A 602 52.34 15.98 0.47
C ILE A 602 52.96 16.10 1.88
N ASP A 603 53.89 15.17 2.09
CA ASP A 603 54.74 14.76 3.21
C ASP A 603 55.42 15.85 4.04
N ASP A 604 55.52 15.65 5.38
CA ASP A 604 56.78 15.31 6.08
C ASP A 604 56.56 15.27 7.62
N ALA A 605 57.21 14.31 8.29
CA ALA A 605 57.27 14.13 9.74
C ALA A 605 58.37 15.02 10.39
N PRO A 606 58.74 14.92 11.69
CA PRO A 606 58.08 14.35 12.89
C PRO A 606 58.15 15.31 14.13
N SER A 607 57.82 14.77 15.33
CA SER A 607 58.13 15.26 16.70
C SER A 607 57.11 16.27 17.30
N THR A 608 56.67 16.22 18.56
CA THR A 608 57.05 15.48 19.77
C THR A 608 55.96 15.67 20.85
N THR A 609 55.86 14.67 21.74
CA THR A 609 55.57 14.74 23.19
C THR A 609 54.18 15.10 23.76
N SER A 610 53.73 14.13 24.57
CA SER A 610 53.24 14.21 25.96
C SER A 610 51.77 14.57 26.25
N SER A 611 51.07 13.52 26.70
CA SER A 611 50.03 13.47 27.75
C SER A 611 50.44 14.25 29.04
N PRO A 612 49.61 14.43 30.11
CA PRO A 612 48.36 13.73 30.44
C PRO A 612 47.23 14.58 31.12
N ARG A 613 46.04 13.94 31.22
CA ARG A 613 45.05 13.81 32.34
C ARG A 613 45.40 14.42 33.74
N PRO A 614 44.49 14.44 34.76
CA PRO A 614 43.03 14.16 34.85
C PRO A 614 42.27 15.08 35.88
N SER A 615 41.14 14.58 36.40
CA SER A 615 40.47 14.86 37.70
C SER A 615 39.59 16.10 37.75
N ASP A 616 38.53 16.19 38.54
CA ASP A 616 37.60 15.31 39.27
C ASP A 616 36.58 16.32 39.84
N LEU A 617 35.39 15.84 40.23
CA LEU A 617 34.62 16.24 41.43
C LEU A 617 33.12 16.43 41.17
N ASN A 618 32.38 15.45 41.69
CA ASN A 618 31.35 15.57 42.73
C ASN A 618 30.39 16.77 42.71
N GLY A 619 29.09 16.46 42.80
CA GLY A 619 28.12 17.41 43.33
C GLY A 619 26.66 17.01 43.17
N THR A 620 26.15 16.32 44.18
CA THR A 620 24.78 15.82 44.40
C THR A 620 23.69 16.89 44.58
N LYS A 621 22.43 16.41 44.60
CA LYS A 621 21.17 16.96 45.19
C LYS A 621 20.36 17.92 44.29
N GLU A 622 19.04 18.02 44.34
CA GLU A 622 17.88 17.25 44.84
C GLU A 622 16.65 18.07 44.38
N THR A 623 15.60 17.41 43.92
CA THR A 623 14.16 17.69 44.12
C THR A 623 13.54 19.10 43.94
N SER A 624 12.46 19.07 43.15
CA SER A 624 11.11 19.62 43.42
C SER A 624 10.66 20.92 42.71
N SER A 625 9.61 20.72 41.90
CA SER A 625 8.42 21.55 41.68
C SER A 625 8.56 23.06 41.48
N LEU A 626 8.13 23.56 40.31
CA LEU A 626 6.92 24.37 40.17
C LEU A 626 6.71 24.82 38.71
N SER A 627 5.50 24.52 38.23
CA SER A 627 4.63 25.28 37.33
C SER A 627 5.21 26.39 36.43
N ASN A 628 4.83 26.25 35.15
CA ASN A 628 4.44 27.29 34.18
C ASN A 628 5.49 28.35 33.81
N ILE A 629 5.85 28.38 32.52
CA ILE A 629 5.70 29.52 31.60
C ILE A 629 6.21 29.07 30.21
N VAL A 630 5.26 28.91 29.29
CA VAL A 630 5.18 29.55 27.96
C VAL A 630 6.41 29.51 27.02
N ASP A 631 6.10 29.10 25.79
CA ASP A 631 6.75 29.36 24.49
C ASP A 631 7.76 28.35 23.87
N ALA A 632 7.29 27.83 22.72
CA ALA A 632 8.00 27.58 21.46
C ALA A 632 9.00 26.40 21.36
N ALA A 633 8.52 25.30 20.78
CA ALA A 633 9.09 24.68 19.56
C ALA A 633 8.06 23.76 18.91
#